data_AF-A0A3N6GEF4-F1
#
_entry.id   AF-A0A3N6GEF4-F1
#
_cell.length_a   1.000
_cell.length_b   1.000
_cell.length_c   1.000
_cell.angle_alpha   90.00
_cell.angle_beta   90.00
_cell.angle_gamma   90.00
#
_symmetry.space_group_name_H-M   'P 1'
#
loop_
_entity.id
_entity.type
_entity.pdbx_description
1 polymer ?
#
loop_
_entity_poly.entity_id
_entity_poly.type
_entity_poly.pdbx_seq_one_letter_code
_entity_poly.pdbx_strand_id
1 'polypeptide(L)'
;MREAPSAIQGQPTQADDDARPSLVQRRKEALRSDIAREAVRLFATQGVTGTTGEQIAQAVGISARTLWRHFPTKESCVLPLLSAGLDLAVDRLRHWPPETRLLDFFAESCQEGGLPPGDPVILDLIRMTSTDPALRSVWLQAHDDALPVLAKLLARRSGGDVDDLRVKVHAATINGALRAAAEDFARRFADDPEAADSEIATCILAALRAASEGLPY
;
A
#
# COMPACT_ATOMS: atom_id res chain seq x y z
N MET A 1 -15.39 -21.07 -59.69
CA MET A 1 -15.77 -21.02 -58.27
C MET A 1 -14.47 -20.92 -57.46
N ARG A 2 -14.14 -19.69 -57.08
CA ARG A 2 -13.08 -19.14 -56.20
C ARG A 2 -11.82 -19.98 -55.89
N GLU A 3 -10.71 -19.52 -56.46
CA GLU A 3 -9.38 -19.53 -55.82
C GLU A 3 -9.43 -18.72 -54.50
N ALA A 4 -8.80 -19.24 -53.45
CA ALA A 4 -8.43 -18.49 -52.26
C ALA A 4 -6.95 -18.79 -51.94
N PRO A 5 -6.08 -17.77 -51.94
CA PRO A 5 -4.66 -17.94 -51.71
C PRO A 5 -4.29 -18.05 -50.22
N SER A 6 -3.19 -18.76 -50.01
CA SER A 6 -2.44 -18.91 -48.76
C SER A 6 -2.08 -17.53 -48.18
N ALA A 7 -2.53 -17.26 -46.95
CA ALA A 7 -2.19 -16.06 -46.21
C ALA A 7 -1.27 -16.40 -45.04
N ILE A 8 0.01 -16.14 -45.27
CA ILE A 8 0.99 -15.52 -44.36
C ILE A 8 1.01 -16.04 -42.92
N GLN A 9 2.00 -16.91 -42.67
CA GLN A 9 2.64 -17.09 -41.37
C GLN A 9 3.09 -15.73 -40.82
N GLY A 10 2.54 -15.37 -39.66
CA GLY A 10 2.93 -14.21 -38.88
C GLY A 10 2.79 -14.51 -37.39
N GLN A 11 3.78 -15.18 -36.83
CA GLN A 11 4.21 -14.96 -35.44
C GLN A 11 5.73 -14.78 -35.49
N PRO A 12 6.36 -13.97 -34.61
CA PRO A 12 5.89 -13.61 -33.27
C PRO A 12 6.13 -12.14 -32.86
N THR A 13 5.34 -11.62 -31.92
CA THR A 13 5.74 -10.47 -31.07
C THR A 13 5.29 -10.82 -29.66
N GLN A 14 6.09 -11.53 -28.86
CA GLN A 14 7.05 -10.92 -27.92
C GLN A 14 6.53 -9.60 -27.32
N ALA A 15 5.65 -9.74 -26.34
CA ALA A 15 5.41 -8.71 -25.33
C ALA A 15 5.10 -9.42 -24.00
N ASP A 16 6.10 -10.14 -23.50
CA ASP A 16 6.13 -10.68 -22.14
C ASP A 16 7.40 -10.16 -21.44
N ASP A 17 7.62 -8.85 -21.55
CA ASP A 17 8.77 -8.12 -21.00
C ASP A 17 8.48 -7.58 -19.58
N ASP A 18 7.43 -8.08 -18.92
CA ASP A 18 6.74 -7.37 -17.84
C ASP A 18 7.01 -7.94 -16.42
N ALA A 19 8.26 -8.27 -16.12
CA ALA A 19 8.62 -8.77 -14.78
C ALA A 19 9.78 -8.01 -14.10
N ARG A 20 10.41 -7.03 -14.74
CA ARG A 20 11.45 -6.21 -14.07
C ARG A 20 11.34 -4.73 -14.41
N PRO A 21 11.23 -3.85 -13.41
CA PRO A 21 11.15 -2.42 -13.65
C PRO A 21 12.40 -1.91 -14.38
N SER A 22 12.17 -1.11 -15.41
CA SER A 22 13.24 -0.46 -16.17
C SER A 22 14.16 0.35 -15.25
N LEU A 23 15.40 0.61 -15.67
CA LEU A 23 16.33 1.45 -14.89
C LEU A 23 15.74 2.84 -14.60
N VAL A 24 14.94 3.37 -15.53
CA VAL A 24 14.25 4.66 -15.35
C VAL A 24 13.19 4.56 -14.27
N GLN A 25 12.40 3.47 -14.26
CA GLN A 25 11.38 3.24 -13.23
C GLN A 25 12.00 3.06 -11.85
N ARG A 26 13.07 2.25 -11.73
CA ARG A 26 13.80 2.08 -10.47
C ARG A 26 14.40 3.37 -9.93
N ARG A 27 14.98 4.21 -10.81
CA ARG A 27 15.49 5.54 -10.41
C ARG A 27 14.37 6.47 -9.95
N LYS A 28 13.19 6.40 -10.60
CA LYS A 28 12.01 7.17 -10.21
C LYS A 28 11.49 6.73 -8.84
N GLU A 29 11.39 5.44 -8.58
CA GLU A 29 10.95 4.87 -7.30
C GLU A 29 11.93 5.19 -6.17
N ALA A 30 13.24 5.05 -6.42
CA ALA A 30 14.27 5.44 -5.46
C ALA A 30 14.14 6.92 -5.06
N LEU A 31 14.05 7.82 -6.05
CA LEU A 31 13.87 9.25 -5.79
C LEU A 31 12.58 9.54 -5.00
N ARG A 32 11.47 8.86 -5.32
CA ARG A 32 10.21 9.01 -4.57
C ARG A 32 10.34 8.54 -3.12
N SER A 33 11.09 7.47 -2.88
CA SER A 33 11.39 6.99 -1.53
C SER A 33 12.26 8.00 -0.75
N ASP A 34 13.30 8.54 -1.38
CA ASP A 34 14.17 9.55 -0.76
C ASP A 34 13.38 10.82 -0.39
N ILE A 35 12.53 11.31 -1.30
CA ILE A 35 11.62 12.43 -1.04
C ILE A 35 10.69 12.14 0.13
N ALA A 36 10.11 10.94 0.20
CA ALA A 36 9.19 10.59 1.26
C ALA A 36 9.89 10.57 2.63
N ARG A 37 11.08 9.98 2.72
CA ARG A 37 11.84 9.93 3.99
C ARG A 37 12.23 11.32 4.49
N GLU A 38 12.71 12.20 3.60
CA GLU A 38 13.04 13.58 3.99
C GLU A 38 11.80 14.40 4.36
N ALA A 39 10.68 14.19 3.67
CA ALA A 39 9.42 14.84 4.03
C ALA A 39 8.96 14.43 5.44
N VAL A 40 9.00 13.13 5.77
CA VAL A 40 8.65 12.66 7.12
C VAL A 40 9.60 13.23 8.17
N ARG A 41 10.91 13.21 7.91
CA ARG A 41 11.89 13.79 8.84
C ARG A 41 11.60 15.26 9.11
N LEU A 42 11.34 16.05 8.07
CA LEU A 42 10.99 17.47 8.23
C LEU A 42 9.67 17.63 8.98
N PHE A 43 8.61 16.93 8.59
CA PHE A 43 7.32 16.98 9.29
C PHE A 43 7.43 16.62 10.78
N ALA A 44 8.24 15.64 11.15
CA ALA A 44 8.49 15.27 12.54
C ALA A 44 9.24 16.37 13.31
N THR A 45 10.22 17.04 12.68
CA THR A 45 11.04 18.06 13.35
C THR A 45 10.39 19.43 13.48
N GLN A 46 9.63 19.90 12.48
CA GLN A 46 9.10 21.27 12.43
C GLN A 46 7.58 21.34 12.21
N GLY A 47 6.90 20.19 12.19
CA GLY A 47 5.48 20.07 11.89
C GLY A 47 5.16 20.15 10.40
N VAL A 48 3.98 19.67 10.01
CA VAL A 48 3.50 19.69 8.62
C VAL A 48 3.32 21.12 8.13
N THR A 49 2.70 21.99 8.93
CA THR A 49 2.50 23.41 8.60
C THR A 49 3.80 24.19 8.49
N GLY A 50 4.79 23.87 9.33
CA GLY A 50 6.10 24.53 9.32
C GLY A 50 7.02 24.08 8.18
N THR A 51 6.61 23.09 7.38
CA THR A 51 7.40 22.52 6.31
C THR A 51 6.95 23.01 4.94
N THR A 52 7.90 23.41 4.09
CA THR A 52 7.64 23.78 2.69
C THR A 52 8.15 22.73 1.70
N GLY A 53 7.58 22.72 0.48
CA GLY A 53 8.08 21.85 -0.58
C GLY A 53 9.51 22.20 -0.99
N GLU A 54 9.90 23.47 -0.92
CA GLU A 54 11.25 23.92 -1.21
C GLU A 54 12.27 23.32 -0.24
N GLN A 55 11.94 23.23 1.05
CA GLN A 55 12.79 22.57 2.05
C GLN A 55 12.95 21.07 1.77
N ILE A 56 11.86 20.38 1.42
CA ILE A 56 11.89 18.96 1.04
C ILE A 56 12.75 18.76 -0.21
N ALA A 57 12.54 19.59 -1.24
CA ALA A 57 13.31 19.53 -2.48
C ALA A 57 14.81 19.77 -2.24
N GLN A 58 15.14 20.76 -1.40
CA GLN A 58 16.51 21.06 -1.00
C GLN A 58 17.17 19.91 -0.25
N ALA A 59 16.44 19.25 0.66
CA ALA A 59 16.95 18.13 1.45
C ALA A 59 17.37 16.93 0.58
N VAL A 60 16.72 16.72 -0.57
CA VAL A 60 17.01 15.64 -1.53
C VAL A 60 17.89 16.12 -2.70
N GLY A 61 18.28 17.40 -2.73
CA GLY A 61 19.13 17.95 -3.80
C GLY A 61 18.43 18.11 -5.16
N ILE A 62 17.11 18.33 -5.18
CA ILE A 62 16.32 18.54 -6.40
C ILE A 62 15.68 19.94 -6.44
N SER A 63 15.22 20.37 -7.61
CA SER A 63 14.43 21.60 -7.73
C SER A 63 12.98 21.39 -7.27
N ALA A 64 12.34 22.46 -6.76
CA ALA A 64 10.90 22.43 -6.44
C ALA A 64 10.03 22.02 -7.64
N ARG A 65 10.37 22.48 -8.86
CA ARG A 65 9.74 22.02 -10.10
C ARG A 65 9.82 20.50 -10.29
N THR A 66 10.94 19.88 -9.89
CA THR A 66 11.10 18.43 -9.95
C THR A 66 10.26 17.72 -8.89
N LEU A 67 10.21 18.26 -7.67
CA LEU A 67 9.33 17.75 -6.61
C LEU A 67 7.86 17.76 -7.08
N TRP A 68 7.37 18.90 -7.55
CA TRP A 68 5.96 19.08 -7.96
C TRP A 68 5.56 18.26 -9.19
N ARG A 69 6.55 17.79 -9.98
CA ARG A 69 6.30 16.82 -11.06
C ARG A 69 5.94 15.43 -10.52
N HIS A 70 6.43 15.06 -9.34
CA HIS A 70 6.19 13.75 -8.73
C HIS A 70 5.04 13.76 -7.71
N PHE A 71 4.82 14.90 -7.06
CA PHE A 71 3.93 15.04 -5.92
C PHE A 71 3.15 16.36 -6.04
N PRO A 72 1.81 16.35 -6.15
CA PRO A 72 1.03 17.57 -6.30
C PRO A 72 1.08 18.50 -5.08
N THR A 73 1.28 17.94 -3.89
CA THR A 73 1.34 18.67 -2.61
C THR A 73 2.51 18.18 -1.76
N LYS A 74 2.93 18.99 -0.77
CA LYS A 74 3.98 18.58 0.17
C LYS A 74 3.57 17.35 0.98
N GLU A 75 2.30 17.25 1.34
CA GLU A 75 1.76 16.11 2.08
C GLU A 75 1.76 14.85 1.24
N SER A 76 1.46 14.94 -0.07
CA SER A 76 1.52 13.78 -0.96
C SER A 76 2.93 13.19 -1.10
N CYS A 77 3.98 13.91 -0.70
CA CYS A 77 5.35 13.39 -0.70
C CYS A 77 5.52 12.15 0.18
N VAL A 78 4.70 12.00 1.23
CA VAL A 78 4.80 10.86 2.16
C VAL A 78 3.95 9.65 1.73
N LEU A 79 3.16 9.79 0.66
CA LEU A 79 2.32 8.72 0.13
C LEU A 79 3.07 7.39 -0.05
N PRO A 80 4.30 7.34 -0.62
CA PRO A 80 5.03 6.08 -0.78
C PRO A 80 5.32 5.34 0.52
N LEU A 81 5.42 6.06 1.65
CA LEU A 81 5.62 5.46 2.97
C LEU A 81 4.29 5.04 3.60
N LEU A 82 3.24 5.84 3.44
CA LEU A 82 1.89 5.49 3.89
C LEU A 82 1.33 4.27 3.15
N SER A 83 1.57 4.13 1.84
CA SER A 83 1.05 2.98 1.08
C SER A 83 1.85 1.69 1.32
N ALA A 84 3.10 1.77 1.79
CA ALA A 84 4.04 0.65 1.79
C ALA A 84 3.50 -0.63 2.47
N GLY A 85 2.86 -0.49 3.63
CA GLY A 85 2.27 -1.64 4.34
C GLY A 85 1.09 -2.26 3.57
N LEU A 86 0.26 -1.42 2.95
CA LEU A 86 -0.87 -1.86 2.14
C LEU A 86 -0.41 -2.49 0.82
N ASP A 87 0.60 -1.92 0.17
CA ASP A 87 1.22 -2.47 -1.04
C ASP A 87 1.79 -3.86 -0.79
N LEU A 88 2.47 -4.06 0.35
CA LEU A 88 2.95 -5.37 0.77
C LEU A 88 1.79 -6.36 1.02
N ALA A 89 0.72 -5.94 1.68
CA ALA A 89 -0.45 -6.78 1.90
C ALA A 89 -1.14 -7.17 0.59
N VAL A 90 -1.25 -6.23 -0.35
CA VAL A 90 -1.79 -6.48 -1.70
C VAL A 90 -0.90 -7.46 -2.47
N ASP A 91 0.42 -7.29 -2.43
CA ASP A 91 1.36 -8.20 -3.09
C ASP A 91 1.30 -9.62 -2.50
N ARG A 92 1.20 -9.73 -1.17
CA ARG A 92 0.93 -11.00 -0.47
C ARG A 92 -0.36 -11.64 -0.97
N LEU A 93 -1.46 -10.89 -1.04
CA LEU A 93 -2.76 -11.38 -1.49
C LEU A 93 -2.75 -11.90 -2.95
N ARG A 94 -1.81 -11.46 -3.81
CA ARG A 94 -1.63 -12.03 -5.15
C ARG A 94 -1.23 -13.51 -5.12
N HIS A 95 -0.57 -13.92 -4.04
CA HIS A 95 -0.06 -15.28 -3.84
C HIS A 95 -0.98 -16.14 -2.96
N TRP A 96 -2.19 -15.65 -2.64
CA TRP A 96 -3.14 -16.34 -1.77
C TRP A 96 -3.70 -17.62 -2.44
N PRO A 97 -3.41 -18.84 -1.90
CA PRO A 97 -3.86 -20.09 -2.51
C PRO A 97 -5.38 -20.25 -2.52
N PRO A 98 -5.98 -20.86 -3.57
CA PRO A 98 -7.43 -20.98 -3.72
C PRO A 98 -8.11 -21.76 -2.59
N GLU A 99 -7.42 -22.75 -2.02
CA GLU A 99 -7.95 -23.69 -1.04
C GLU A 99 -7.83 -23.17 0.41
N THR A 100 -6.96 -22.19 0.64
CA THR A 100 -6.67 -21.66 1.98
C THR A 100 -7.63 -20.53 2.35
N ARG A 101 -8.18 -20.51 3.57
CA ARG A 101 -9.01 -19.38 4.03
C ARG A 101 -8.13 -18.14 4.24
N LEU A 102 -8.71 -16.94 4.15
CA LEU A 102 -7.96 -15.69 4.26
C LEU A 102 -7.20 -15.59 5.59
N LEU A 103 -7.86 -15.94 6.69
CA LEU A 103 -7.26 -15.89 8.03
C LEU A 103 -6.09 -16.88 8.16
N ASP A 104 -6.24 -18.08 7.61
CA ASP A 104 -5.19 -19.12 7.67
C ASP A 104 -3.97 -18.66 6.85
N PHE A 105 -4.20 -18.12 5.65
CA PHE A 105 -3.14 -17.59 4.79
C PHE A 105 -2.34 -16.46 5.44
N PHE A 106 -3.02 -15.51 6.10
CA PHE A 106 -2.33 -14.46 6.85
C PHE A 106 -1.63 -15.01 8.09
N ALA A 107 -2.20 -16.00 8.78
CA ALA A 107 -1.60 -16.59 9.97
C ALA A 107 -0.29 -17.31 9.63
N GLU A 108 -0.28 -18.10 8.57
CA GLU A 108 0.91 -18.76 8.02
C GLU A 108 1.97 -17.72 7.62
N SER A 109 1.56 -16.68 6.86
CA SER A 109 2.46 -15.60 6.45
C SER A 109 3.12 -14.87 7.63
N CYS A 110 2.42 -14.75 8.76
CA CYS A 110 2.95 -14.15 9.98
C CYS A 110 3.97 -15.08 10.65
N GLN A 111 3.70 -16.38 10.72
CA GLN A 111 4.58 -17.37 11.35
C GLN A 111 5.90 -17.56 10.60
N GLU A 112 5.89 -17.40 9.29
CA GLU A 112 7.09 -17.49 8.44
C GLU A 112 7.98 -16.23 8.50
N GLY A 113 7.66 -15.26 9.37
CA GLY A 113 8.38 -13.98 9.42
C GLY A 113 8.14 -13.13 8.16
N GLY A 114 7.01 -13.35 7.49
CA GLY A 114 6.72 -12.74 6.20
C GLY A 114 6.34 -11.26 6.26
N LEU A 115 6.04 -10.75 7.45
CA LEU A 115 5.80 -9.32 7.65
C LEU A 115 7.07 -8.70 8.23
N PRO A 116 7.67 -7.70 7.55
CA PRO A 116 8.79 -6.97 8.13
C PRO A 116 8.32 -6.24 9.39
N PRO A 117 9.22 -6.02 10.38
CA PRO A 117 8.91 -5.16 11.51
C PRO A 117 8.49 -3.78 11.00
N GLY A 118 7.61 -3.11 11.74
CA GLY A 118 7.16 -1.77 11.38
C GLY A 118 8.34 -0.81 11.40
N ASP A 119 8.60 -0.11 10.28
CA ASP A 119 9.59 0.98 10.25
C ASP A 119 9.08 2.10 11.18
N PRO A 120 9.81 2.46 12.26
CA PRO A 120 9.38 3.47 13.21
C PRO A 120 8.98 4.80 12.55
N VAL A 121 9.65 5.16 11.45
CA VAL A 121 9.35 6.36 10.66
C VAL A 121 7.94 6.28 10.04
N ILE A 122 7.54 5.11 9.57
CA ILE A 122 6.20 4.88 9.00
C ILE A 122 5.16 4.88 10.11
N LEU A 123 5.44 4.26 11.26
CA LEU A 123 4.52 4.23 12.40
C LEU A 123 4.24 5.63 12.94
N ASP A 124 5.28 6.44 13.15
CA ASP A 124 5.12 7.83 13.56
C ASP A 124 4.32 8.63 12.53
N LEU A 125 4.57 8.40 11.23
CA LEU A 125 3.80 9.06 10.18
C LEU A 125 2.31 8.67 10.22
N ILE A 126 1.97 7.39 10.39
CA ILE A 126 0.59 6.92 10.54
C ILE A 126 -0.05 7.60 11.75
N ARG A 127 0.65 7.74 12.87
CA ARG A 127 0.13 8.48 14.04
C ARG A 127 -0.15 9.94 13.72
N MET A 128 0.71 10.63 12.97
CA MET A 128 0.49 12.02 12.58
C MET A 128 -0.80 12.21 11.78
N THR A 129 -1.28 11.20 11.06
CA THR A 129 -2.58 11.24 10.37
C THR A 129 -3.77 11.39 11.33
N SER A 130 -3.62 10.99 12.59
CA SER A 130 -4.68 11.11 13.60
C SER A 130 -4.84 12.56 14.09
N THR A 131 -3.83 13.41 13.94
CA THR A 131 -3.83 14.80 14.41
C THR A 131 -3.79 15.82 13.28
N ASP A 132 -3.18 15.50 12.13
CA ASP A 132 -3.07 16.37 10.96
C ASP A 132 -4.09 16.01 9.86
N PRO A 133 -5.03 16.91 9.52
CA PRO A 133 -6.04 16.64 8.50
C PRO A 133 -5.51 16.44 7.08
N ALA A 134 -4.42 17.10 6.72
CA ALA A 134 -3.88 16.99 5.37
C ALA A 134 -3.18 15.64 5.17
N LEU A 135 -2.43 15.17 6.19
CA LEU A 135 -1.89 13.81 6.20
C LEU A 135 -2.99 12.76 6.27
N ARG A 136 -4.06 12.99 7.04
CA ARG A 136 -5.24 12.09 7.06
C ARG A 136 -5.85 11.91 5.68
N SER A 137 -5.92 12.98 4.88
CA SER A 137 -6.43 12.89 3.51
C SER A 137 -5.55 12.00 2.64
N VAL A 138 -4.22 12.10 2.75
CA VAL A 138 -3.28 11.24 2.00
C VAL A 138 -3.40 9.78 2.44
N TRP A 139 -3.53 9.53 3.74
CA TRP A 139 -3.72 8.19 4.30
C TRP A 139 -5.00 7.52 3.80
N LEU A 140 -6.12 8.22 3.86
CA LEU A 140 -7.40 7.69 3.36
C LEU A 140 -7.39 7.51 1.85
N GLN A 141 -6.72 8.40 1.09
CA GLN A 141 -6.55 8.24 -0.35
C GLN A 141 -5.76 6.99 -0.70
N ALA A 142 -4.65 6.69 0.00
CA ALA A 142 -3.87 5.47 -0.22
C ALA A 142 -4.73 4.21 -0.08
N HIS A 143 -5.62 4.19 0.91
CA HIS A 143 -6.56 3.10 1.13
C HIS A 143 -7.68 3.04 0.08
N ASP A 144 -8.20 4.19 -0.37
CA ASP A 144 -9.21 4.24 -1.42
C ASP A 144 -8.66 3.75 -2.77
N ASP A 145 -7.44 4.19 -3.12
CA ASP A 145 -6.72 3.79 -4.34
C ASP A 145 -6.47 2.27 -4.42
N ALA A 146 -6.39 1.59 -3.28
CA ALA A 146 -6.21 0.14 -3.21
C ALA A 146 -7.50 -0.66 -3.43
N LEU A 147 -8.69 -0.07 -3.24
CA LEU A 147 -9.97 -0.78 -3.34
C LEU A 147 -10.18 -1.45 -4.71
N PRO A 148 -9.93 -0.79 -5.86
CA PRO A 148 -10.06 -1.44 -7.17
C PRO A 148 -9.09 -2.61 -7.35
N VAL A 149 -7.92 -2.56 -6.73
CA VAL A 149 -6.92 -3.65 -6.80
C VAL A 149 -7.39 -4.85 -5.99
N LEU A 150 -7.81 -4.62 -4.74
CA LEU A 150 -8.38 -5.65 -3.87
C LEU A 150 -9.63 -6.29 -4.48
N ALA A 151 -10.53 -5.50 -5.05
CA ALA A 151 -11.73 -6.00 -5.72
C ALA A 151 -11.38 -6.92 -6.90
N LYS A 152 -10.38 -6.55 -7.73
CA LYS A 152 -9.90 -7.41 -8.83
C LYS A 152 -9.31 -8.73 -8.33
N LEU A 153 -8.57 -8.72 -7.22
CA LEU A 153 -8.01 -9.94 -6.62
C LEU A 153 -9.13 -10.87 -6.13
N LEU A 154 -10.12 -10.31 -5.43
CA LEU A 154 -11.25 -11.05 -4.90
C LEU A 154 -12.18 -11.59 -5.99
N ALA A 155 -12.47 -10.80 -7.03
CA ALA A 155 -13.28 -11.24 -8.18
C ALA A 155 -12.64 -12.43 -8.89
N ARG A 156 -11.33 -12.37 -9.16
CA ARG A 156 -10.57 -13.50 -9.75
C ARG A 156 -10.67 -14.75 -8.87
N ARG A 157 -10.60 -14.57 -7.55
CA ARG A 157 -10.68 -15.68 -6.60
C ARG A 157 -12.06 -16.32 -6.54
N SER A 158 -13.12 -15.52 -6.52
CA SER A 158 -14.50 -16.02 -6.41
C SER A 158 -15.10 -16.47 -7.74
N GLY A 159 -14.40 -16.24 -8.86
CA GLY A 159 -14.97 -16.39 -10.21
C GLY A 159 -16.06 -15.35 -10.51
N GLY A 160 -16.10 -14.26 -9.76
CA GLY A 160 -17.12 -13.21 -9.83
C GLY A 160 -16.69 -11.98 -10.64
N ASP A 161 -17.55 -10.96 -10.61
CA ASP A 161 -17.33 -9.67 -11.26
C ASP A 161 -16.73 -8.66 -10.25
N VAL A 162 -15.80 -7.82 -10.71
CA VAL A 162 -15.25 -6.69 -9.93
C VAL A 162 -16.33 -5.68 -9.56
N ASP A 163 -17.40 -5.60 -10.36
CA ASP A 163 -18.52 -4.70 -10.12
C ASP A 163 -19.59 -5.25 -9.16
N ASP A 164 -19.52 -6.53 -8.79
CA ASP A 164 -20.40 -7.16 -7.82
C ASP A 164 -20.29 -6.45 -6.46
N LEU A 165 -21.44 -6.03 -5.91
CA LEU A 165 -21.53 -5.40 -4.60
C LEU A 165 -20.86 -6.25 -3.51
N ARG A 166 -20.99 -7.59 -3.56
CA ARG A 166 -20.35 -8.49 -2.60
C ARG A 166 -18.82 -8.40 -2.66
N VAL A 167 -18.25 -8.35 -3.86
CA VAL A 167 -16.80 -8.20 -4.07
C VAL A 167 -16.33 -6.85 -3.55
N LYS A 168 -17.07 -5.77 -3.86
CA LYS A 168 -16.77 -4.42 -3.38
C LYS A 168 -16.82 -4.32 -1.85
N VAL A 169 -17.83 -4.93 -1.22
CA VAL A 169 -17.96 -4.99 0.24
C VAL A 169 -16.79 -5.76 0.83
N HIS A 170 -16.44 -6.94 0.32
CA HIS A 170 -15.31 -7.70 0.84
C HIS A 170 -13.97 -6.97 0.68
N ALA A 171 -13.75 -6.27 -0.44
CA ALA A 171 -12.57 -5.44 -0.63
C ALA A 171 -12.50 -4.30 0.41
N ALA A 172 -13.62 -3.61 0.63
CA ALA A 172 -13.72 -2.56 1.64
C ALA A 172 -13.51 -3.09 3.06
N THR A 173 -14.04 -4.27 3.37
CA THR A 173 -13.87 -4.93 4.67
C THR A 173 -12.41 -5.28 4.93
N ILE A 174 -11.71 -5.92 3.98
CA ILE A 174 -10.28 -6.24 4.13
C ILE A 174 -9.45 -4.97 4.25
N ASN A 175 -9.71 -3.98 3.39
CA ASN A 175 -9.01 -2.70 3.42
C ASN A 175 -9.18 -1.96 4.76
N GLY A 176 -10.41 -1.93 5.27
CA GLY A 176 -10.74 -1.33 6.56
C GLY A 176 -10.07 -2.05 7.73
N ALA A 177 -10.02 -3.38 7.70
CA ALA A 177 -9.32 -4.18 8.71
C ALA A 177 -7.81 -3.91 8.71
N LEU A 178 -7.17 -3.86 7.54
CA LEU A 178 -5.75 -3.53 7.42
C LEU A 178 -5.45 -2.11 7.90
N ARG A 179 -6.29 -1.14 7.53
CA ARG A 179 -6.16 0.25 7.99
C ARG A 179 -6.26 0.36 9.51
N ALA A 180 -7.29 -0.26 10.10
CA ALA A 180 -7.50 -0.25 11.55
C ALA A 180 -6.36 -0.94 12.30
N ALA A 181 -5.85 -2.06 11.78
CA ALA A 181 -4.68 -2.73 12.35
C ALA A 181 -3.43 -1.84 12.34
N ALA A 182 -3.17 -1.14 11.23
CA ALA A 182 -2.03 -0.23 11.11
C ALA A 182 -2.14 0.97 12.06
N GLU A 183 -3.32 1.59 12.16
CA GLU A 183 -3.60 2.70 13.07
C GLU A 183 -3.44 2.28 14.55
N ASP A 184 -4.00 1.13 14.94
CA ASP A 184 -3.90 0.62 16.31
C ASP A 184 -2.47 0.19 16.66
N PHE A 185 -1.77 -0.46 15.73
CA PHE A 185 -0.37 -0.84 15.92
C PHE A 185 0.54 0.39 16.10
N ALA A 186 0.38 1.40 15.24
CA ALA A 186 1.14 2.64 15.34
C ALA A 186 0.87 3.37 16.67
N ARG A 187 -0.37 3.32 17.18
CA ARG A 187 -0.71 3.86 18.50
C ARG A 187 -0.02 3.07 19.62
N ARG A 188 -0.04 1.74 19.61
CA ARG A 188 0.61 0.91 20.66
C ARG A 188 2.12 1.04 20.69
N PHE A 189 2.76 1.08 19.51
CA PHE A 189 4.21 1.26 19.39
C PHE A 189 4.69 2.55 20.07
N ALA A 190 3.87 3.59 20.05
CA ALA A 190 4.15 4.83 20.77
C ALA A 190 4.20 4.70 22.28
N ASP A 191 3.31 3.86 22.81
CA ASP A 191 3.10 3.67 24.24
C ASP A 191 4.18 2.73 24.81
N ASP A 192 4.57 1.70 24.04
CA ASP A 192 5.60 0.72 24.40
C ASP A 192 6.29 0.12 23.15
N PRO A 193 7.43 0.70 22.71
CA PRO A 193 8.16 0.23 21.53
C PRO A 193 8.71 -1.20 21.68
N GLU A 194 9.15 -1.60 22.87
CA GLU A 194 9.76 -2.92 23.10
C GLU A 194 8.71 -4.04 23.09
N ALA A 195 7.48 -3.76 23.54
CA ALA A 195 6.38 -4.72 23.45
C ALA A 195 5.81 -4.85 22.02
N ALA A 196 5.92 -3.82 21.19
CA ALA A 196 5.25 -3.75 19.88
C ALA A 196 6.00 -4.49 18.75
N ASP A 197 7.32 -4.70 18.84
CA ASP A 197 8.12 -5.28 17.73
C ASP A 197 7.68 -6.68 17.28
N SER A 198 6.94 -7.43 18.12
CA SER A 198 6.38 -8.76 17.79
C SER A 198 4.88 -8.75 17.43
N GLU A 199 4.21 -7.60 17.33
CA GLU A 199 2.74 -7.54 17.39
C GLU A 199 2.02 -7.10 16.11
N ILE A 200 2.69 -6.64 15.05
CA ILE A 200 1.99 -6.18 13.83
C ILE A 200 1.16 -7.31 13.19
N ALA A 201 1.73 -8.52 13.16
CA ALA A 201 1.07 -9.75 12.73
C ALA A 201 -0.20 -10.03 13.55
N THR A 202 -0.09 -9.92 14.87
CA THR A 202 -1.20 -10.13 15.81
C THR A 202 -2.31 -9.09 15.59
N CYS A 203 -1.96 -7.82 15.39
CA CYS A 203 -2.92 -6.76 15.09
C CYS A 203 -3.66 -7.00 13.77
N ILE A 204 -2.95 -7.40 12.71
CA ILE A 204 -3.54 -7.71 11.41
C ILE A 204 -4.50 -8.90 11.52
N LEU A 205 -4.07 -9.99 12.17
CA LEU A 205 -4.91 -11.17 12.36
C LEU A 205 -6.14 -10.89 13.21
N ALA A 206 -6.00 -10.12 14.29
CA ALA A 206 -7.12 -9.70 15.12
C ALA A 206 -8.13 -8.86 14.33
N ALA A 207 -7.66 -7.89 13.53
CA ALA A 207 -8.52 -7.04 12.71
C ALA A 207 -9.24 -7.84 11.61
N LEU A 208 -8.52 -8.72 10.91
CA LEU A 208 -9.11 -9.59 9.89
C LEU A 208 -10.11 -10.57 10.50
N ARG A 209 -9.85 -11.08 11.71
CA ARG A 209 -10.80 -11.95 12.43
C ARG A 209 -12.08 -11.18 12.78
N ALA A 210 -11.96 -9.99 13.35
CA ALA A 210 -13.11 -9.12 13.64
C ALA A 210 -13.93 -8.82 12.36
N ALA A 211 -13.25 -8.53 11.26
CA ALA A 211 -13.88 -8.35 9.95
C ALA A 211 -14.61 -9.60 9.44
N SER A 212 -14.08 -10.80 9.71
CA SER A 212 -14.70 -12.07 9.33
C SER A 212 -15.90 -12.45 10.21
N GLU A 213 -15.90 -12.03 11.48
CA GLU A 213 -17.01 -12.25 12.42
C GLU A 213 -18.18 -11.32 12.12
N GLY A 214 -17.91 -10.15 11.53
CA GLY A 214 -18.93 -9.18 11.12
C GLY A 214 -19.29 -8.21 12.25
N LEU A 215 -20.48 -7.60 12.15
CA LEU A 215 -20.98 -6.70 13.18
C LEU A 215 -21.59 -7.54 14.31
N PRO A 216 -21.20 -7.32 15.58
CA PRO A 216 -21.63 -8.16 16.70
C PRO A 216 -23.05 -7.83 17.20
N TYR A 217 -23.81 -7.02 16.46
CA TYR A 217 -25.12 -6.48 16.87
C TYR A 217 -26.24 -6.86 15.90
#